data_AF-A0A7K0VFX1-F1
#
_entry.id   AF-A0A7K0VFX1-F1
#
_cell.length_a   1.000
_cell.length_b   1.000
_cell.length_c   1.000
_cell.angle_alpha   90.00
_cell.angle_beta   90.00
_cell.angle_gamma   90.00
#
_symmetry.space_group_name_H-M   'P 1'
#
loop_
_entity.id
_entity.type
_entity.pdbx_description
1 polymer ?
#
loop_
_entity_poly.entity_id
_entity_poly.type
_entity_poly.pdbx_seq_one_letter_code
_entity_poly.pdbx_strand_id
1 'polypeptide(L)'
;MNDLVWFIGMVTALAVLRPNTPSVVVLCWGGPTILCAAVGIFQAHCLPSIRNAYSWVSDNRGIGSKYTLEFLLTAANGAVLTLTSGWFLGLRDVGGLRGAMVLLGPLNFLYLGLALQAIPILIRRTKSAGSPAAFALAKVMSLALMVVHGGWVMAVFLIPARTGERLLGPSWATAHDLVLWLGLYYFATAASAGALFVLRSRGDALGSLRIRSFAALLMWTGMLFGMMMFGAAGGVAGMALASLSCVPLWWRKASPSVVTAQ
;
A
#
# COMPACT_ATOMS: atom_id res chain seq x y z
N MET A 1 9.37 -16.82 11.53
CA MET A 1 10.83 -17.00 11.80
C MET A 1 11.67 -16.24 10.79
N ASN A 2 11.40 -16.35 9.48
CA ASN A 2 12.16 -15.65 8.43
C ASN A 2 12.11 -14.11 8.54
N ASP A 3 10.96 -13.53 8.91
CA ASP A 3 10.85 -12.07 9.08
C ASP A 3 11.69 -11.54 10.24
N LEU A 4 11.82 -12.33 11.32
CA LEU A 4 12.67 -11.98 12.46
C LEU A 4 14.16 -12.03 12.09
N VAL A 5 14.58 -13.05 11.35
CA VAL A 5 15.96 -13.16 10.85
C VAL A 5 16.28 -11.96 9.95
N TRP A 6 15.34 -11.58 9.09
CA TRP A 6 15.52 -10.45 8.19
C TRP A 6 15.65 -9.14 8.97
N PHE A 7 14.74 -8.92 9.93
CA PHE A 7 14.73 -7.74 10.77
C PHE A 7 16.01 -7.61 11.59
N ILE A 8 16.43 -8.67 12.29
CA ILE A 8 17.65 -8.69 13.09
C ILE A 8 18.88 -8.45 12.20
N GLY A 9 18.94 -9.11 11.05
CA GLY A 9 20.03 -8.94 10.09
C GLY A 9 20.12 -7.50 9.58
N MET A 10 19.00 -6.89 9.23
CA MET A 10 18.94 -5.51 8.75
C MET A 10 19.34 -4.51 9.85
N VAL A 11 18.81 -4.65 11.06
CA VAL A 11 19.17 -3.77 12.21
C VAL A 11 20.65 -3.88 12.52
N THR A 12 21.19 -5.10 12.52
CA THR A 12 22.62 -5.35 12.75
C THR A 12 23.47 -4.73 11.64
N ALA A 13 23.09 -4.93 10.38
CA ALA A 13 23.80 -4.35 9.24
C ALA A 13 23.81 -2.81 9.30
N LEU A 14 22.69 -2.18 9.65
CA LEU A 14 22.61 -0.72 9.82
C LEU A 14 23.50 -0.23 10.97
N ALA A 15 23.51 -0.93 12.11
CA ALA A 15 24.30 -0.55 13.28
C ALA A 15 25.81 -0.67 13.03
N VAL A 16 26.24 -1.70 12.31
CA VAL A 16 27.65 -1.99 12.00
C VAL A 16 28.15 -1.16 10.83
N LEU A 17 27.45 -1.17 9.70
CA LEU A 17 27.92 -0.56 8.46
C LEU A 17 27.74 0.95 8.42
N ARG A 18 26.85 1.51 9.27
CA ARG A 18 26.58 2.96 9.40
C ARG A 18 26.55 3.66 8.04
N PRO A 19 25.61 3.29 7.16
CA PRO A 19 25.65 3.62 5.75
C PRO A 19 25.71 5.13 5.52
N ASN A 20 26.73 5.56 4.79
CA ASN A 20 26.93 6.94 4.33
C ASN A 20 26.77 7.09 2.80
N THR A 21 26.56 5.97 2.10
CA THR A 21 26.37 5.93 0.65
C THR A 21 25.17 5.04 0.29
N PRO A 22 24.50 5.31 -0.84
CA PRO A 22 23.32 4.54 -1.26
C PRO A 22 23.60 3.04 -1.43
N SER A 23 24.79 2.66 -1.91
CA SER A 23 25.18 1.27 -2.10
C SER A 23 25.21 0.49 -0.79
N VAL A 24 25.72 1.10 0.30
CA VAL A 24 25.74 0.47 1.61
C VAL A 24 24.32 0.32 2.18
N VAL A 25 23.42 1.28 1.93
CA VAL A 25 21.99 1.14 2.29
C VAL A 25 21.36 -0.06 1.58
N VAL A 26 21.62 -0.22 0.28
CA VAL A 26 21.14 -1.35 -0.50
C VAL A 26 21.69 -2.67 0.04
N LEU A 27 22.97 -2.72 0.43
CA LEU A 27 23.57 -3.91 1.06
C LEU A 27 22.94 -4.23 2.43
N CYS A 28 22.69 -3.23 3.28
CA CYS A 28 22.02 -3.41 4.56
C CYS A 28 20.61 -4.00 4.42
N TRP A 29 19.92 -3.69 3.32
CA TRP A 29 18.58 -4.20 3.04
C TRP A 29 18.60 -5.56 2.33
N GLY A 30 19.46 -5.72 1.32
CA GLY A 30 19.53 -6.91 0.47
C GLY A 30 20.33 -8.07 1.06
N GLY A 31 21.40 -7.80 1.82
CA GLY A 31 22.25 -8.81 2.43
C GLY A 31 21.50 -9.76 3.38
N PRO A 32 20.71 -9.24 4.35
CA PRO A 32 19.88 -10.06 5.23
C PRO A 32 18.90 -10.97 4.48
N THR A 33 18.42 -10.55 3.30
CA THR A 33 17.51 -11.33 2.47
C THR A 33 18.14 -12.65 2.00
N ILE A 34 19.45 -12.66 1.73
CA ILE A 34 20.19 -13.87 1.34
C ILE A 34 20.22 -14.87 2.51
N LEU A 35 20.50 -14.37 3.72
CA LEU A 35 20.48 -15.18 4.94
C LEU A 35 19.09 -15.75 5.21
N CYS A 36 18.04 -14.94 5.02
CA CYS A 36 16.66 -15.39 5.15
C CYS A 36 16.27 -16.44 4.12
N ALA A 37 16.75 -16.30 2.88
CA ALA A 37 16.51 -17.31 1.85
C ALA A 37 17.17 -18.64 2.24
N ALA A 38 18.41 -18.63 2.73
CA ALA A 38 19.09 -19.84 3.20
C ALA A 38 18.36 -20.50 4.38
N VAL A 39 17.94 -19.71 5.38
CA VAL A 39 17.15 -20.20 6.51
C VAL A 39 15.79 -20.74 6.06
N GLY A 40 15.17 -20.11 5.06
CA GLY A 40 13.92 -20.57 4.46
C GLY A 40 14.05 -21.92 3.75
N ILE A 41 15.14 -22.12 2.99
CA ILE A 41 15.46 -23.40 2.34
C ILE A 41 15.63 -24.50 3.40
N PHE A 42 16.34 -24.19 4.49
CA PHE A 42 16.54 -25.12 5.59
C PHE A 42 15.22 -25.48 6.28
N GLN A 43 14.37 -24.49 6.61
CA GLN A 43 13.05 -24.74 7.22
C GLN A 43 12.12 -25.56 6.33
N ALA A 44 12.11 -25.27 5.03
CA ALA A 44 11.23 -25.93 4.08
C ALA A 44 11.71 -27.32 3.67
N HIS A 45 12.94 -27.70 4.02
CA HIS A 45 13.59 -28.96 3.63
C HIS A 45 13.49 -29.25 2.12
N CYS A 46 13.46 -28.20 1.30
CA CYS A 46 13.31 -28.32 -0.14
C CYS A 46 14.19 -27.29 -0.87
N LEU A 47 14.86 -27.76 -1.93
CA LEU A 47 15.62 -26.87 -2.80
C LEU A 47 14.68 -26.21 -3.82
N PRO A 48 14.86 -24.90 -4.09
CA PRO A 48 14.06 -24.21 -5.09
C PRO A 48 14.32 -24.79 -6.48
N SER A 49 13.28 -25.36 -7.10
CA SER A 49 13.35 -25.81 -8.49
C SER A 49 13.00 -24.66 -9.43
N ILE A 50 14.02 -24.12 -10.11
CA ILE A 50 13.87 -23.05 -11.09
C ILE A 50 12.90 -23.47 -12.21
N ARG A 51 12.99 -24.72 -12.67
CA ARG A 51 12.11 -25.25 -13.72
C ARG A 51 10.65 -25.24 -13.31
N ASN A 52 10.34 -25.68 -12.10
CA ASN A 52 8.97 -25.70 -11.58
C ASN A 52 8.44 -24.27 -11.31
N ALA A 53 9.33 -23.35 -10.92
CA ALA A 53 8.97 -21.95 -10.78
C ALA A 53 8.58 -21.33 -12.14
N TYR A 54 9.36 -21.59 -13.21
CA TYR A 54 9.02 -21.11 -14.55
C TYR A 54 7.73 -21.71 -15.10
N SER A 55 7.51 -23.02 -14.90
CA SER A 55 6.25 -23.65 -15.33
C SER A 55 5.06 -23.06 -14.58
N TRP A 56 5.17 -22.92 -13.25
CA TRP A 56 4.12 -22.31 -12.43
C TRP A 56 3.80 -20.87 -12.87
N VAL A 57 4.83 -20.05 -13.14
CA VAL A 57 4.64 -18.69 -13.65
C VAL A 57 3.90 -18.73 -14.98
N SER A 58 4.33 -19.59 -15.91
CA SER A 58 3.68 -19.76 -17.22
C SER A 58 2.20 -20.13 -17.10
N ASP A 59 1.90 -21.14 -16.28
CA ASP A 59 0.53 -21.65 -16.07
C ASP A 59 -0.38 -20.59 -15.42
N ASN A 60 0.19 -19.69 -14.63
CA ASN A 60 -0.55 -18.64 -13.92
C ASN A 60 -0.49 -17.27 -14.60
N ARG A 61 0.12 -17.13 -15.80
CA ARG A 61 0.29 -15.84 -16.50
C ARG A 61 -1.02 -15.08 -16.69
N GLY A 62 -2.12 -15.77 -16.94
CA GLY A 62 -3.42 -15.15 -17.19
C GLY A 62 -3.96 -14.32 -16.02
N ILE A 63 -3.76 -14.78 -14.78
CA ILE A 63 -4.17 -14.07 -13.55
C ILE A 63 -3.00 -13.25 -13.00
N GLY A 64 -1.80 -13.82 -13.00
CA GLY A 64 -0.58 -13.20 -12.51
C GLY A 64 -0.28 -11.87 -13.19
N SER A 65 -0.36 -11.79 -14.53
CA SER A 65 -0.09 -10.53 -15.26
C SER A 65 -1.02 -9.38 -14.85
N LYS A 66 -2.30 -9.67 -14.58
CA LYS A 66 -3.28 -8.66 -14.17
C LYS A 66 -2.97 -8.13 -12.77
N TYR A 67 -2.63 -9.01 -11.82
CA TYR A 67 -2.24 -8.59 -10.48
C TYR A 67 -0.86 -7.93 -10.45
N THR A 68 0.08 -8.37 -11.29
CA THR A 68 1.37 -7.68 -11.48
C THR A 68 1.14 -6.26 -11.98
N LEU A 69 0.30 -6.06 -12.99
CA LEU A 69 -0.01 -4.72 -13.48
C LEU A 69 -0.72 -3.87 -12.43
N GLU A 70 -1.67 -4.45 -11.68
CA GLU A 70 -2.33 -3.77 -10.56
C GLU A 70 -1.33 -3.33 -9.48
N PHE A 71 -0.37 -4.20 -9.16
CA PHE A 71 0.72 -3.90 -8.23
C PHE A 71 1.62 -2.79 -8.76
N LEU A 72 2.03 -2.86 -10.04
CA LEU A 72 2.85 -1.84 -10.68
C LEU A 72 2.17 -0.47 -10.68
N LEU A 73 0.86 -0.39 -10.99
CA LEU A 73 0.10 0.85 -10.90
C LEU A 73 0.07 1.41 -9.48
N THR A 74 -0.05 0.54 -8.48
CA THR A 74 -0.05 0.94 -7.07
C THR A 74 1.33 1.44 -6.63
N ALA A 75 2.39 0.74 -7.01
CA ALA A 75 3.77 1.15 -6.73
C ALA A 75 4.13 2.45 -7.45
N ALA A 76 3.66 2.61 -8.68
CA ALA A 76 3.85 3.80 -9.49
C ALA A 76 3.28 5.06 -8.82
N ASN A 77 2.17 4.98 -8.08
CA ASN A 77 1.65 6.15 -7.36
C ASN A 77 2.70 6.82 -6.45
N GLY A 78 3.41 6.02 -5.64
CA GLY A 78 4.45 6.54 -4.77
C GLY A 78 5.68 7.06 -5.53
N ALA A 79 6.05 6.36 -6.60
CA ALA A 79 7.17 6.75 -7.46
C ALA A 79 6.88 8.05 -8.21
N VAL A 80 5.73 8.16 -8.88
CA VAL A 80 5.31 9.36 -9.62
C VAL A 80 5.22 10.53 -8.66
N LEU A 81 4.54 10.41 -7.51
CA LEU A 81 4.45 11.48 -6.51
C LEU A 81 5.84 11.98 -6.08
N THR A 82 6.77 11.05 -5.80
CA THR A 82 8.13 11.43 -5.38
C THR A 82 8.91 12.11 -6.51
N LEU A 83 8.88 11.52 -7.71
CA LEU A 83 9.65 11.97 -8.86
C LEU A 83 9.14 13.32 -9.38
N THR A 84 7.83 13.50 -9.49
CA THR A 84 7.24 14.77 -9.95
C THR A 84 7.46 15.87 -8.92
N SER A 85 7.34 15.57 -7.61
CA SER A 85 7.65 16.55 -6.57
C SER A 85 9.12 16.98 -6.62
N GLY A 86 10.04 16.03 -6.83
CA GLY A 86 11.45 16.34 -6.98
C GLY A 86 11.74 17.20 -8.22
N TRP A 87 11.03 16.94 -9.31
CA TRP A 87 11.17 17.67 -10.58
C TRP A 87 10.61 19.10 -10.50
N PHE A 88 9.41 19.28 -9.93
CA PHE A 88 8.69 20.56 -9.95
C PHE A 88 8.91 21.44 -8.71
N LEU A 89 9.15 20.84 -7.54
CA LEU A 89 9.17 21.55 -6.24
C LEU A 89 10.54 21.49 -5.55
N GLY A 90 11.34 20.47 -5.86
CA GLY A 90 12.71 20.32 -5.37
C GLY A 90 12.84 19.49 -4.10
N LEU A 91 14.05 19.48 -3.54
CA LEU A 91 14.48 18.48 -2.54
C LEU A 91 13.76 18.61 -1.20
N ARG A 92 13.40 19.84 -0.80
CA ARG A 92 12.72 20.12 0.48
C ARG A 92 11.35 19.44 0.54
N ASP A 93 10.55 19.57 -0.52
CA ASP A 93 9.22 18.98 -0.61
C ASP A 93 9.27 17.46 -0.68
N VAL A 94 10.27 16.90 -1.39
CA VAL A 94 10.52 15.46 -1.40
C VAL A 94 10.83 14.95 0.01
N GLY A 95 11.66 15.69 0.77
CA GLY A 95 11.96 15.36 2.16
C GLY A 95 10.72 15.38 3.05
N GLY A 96 9.88 16.41 2.94
CA GLY A 96 8.61 16.51 3.66
C GLY A 96 7.63 15.39 3.31
N LEU A 97 7.45 15.10 2.02
CA LEU A 97 6.61 14.01 1.52
C LEU A 97 7.07 12.65 2.06
N ARG A 98 8.38 12.37 1.98
CA ARG A 98 8.94 11.13 2.51
C ARG A 98 8.81 11.07 4.03
N GLY A 99 9.04 12.16 4.74
CA GLY A 99 8.82 12.26 6.18
C GLY A 99 7.38 11.91 6.57
N ALA A 100 6.39 12.49 5.87
CA ALA A 100 4.98 12.19 6.10
C ALA A 100 4.64 10.73 5.76
N MET A 101 5.18 10.17 4.67
CA MET A 101 5.03 8.76 4.33
C MET A 101 5.62 7.82 5.39
N VAL A 102 6.74 8.19 6.02
CA VAL A 102 7.34 7.41 7.11
C VAL A 102 6.43 7.42 8.34
N LEU A 103 5.91 8.59 8.74
CA LEU A 103 4.98 8.70 9.88
C LEU A 103 3.69 7.91 9.67
N LEU A 104 3.20 7.86 8.42
CA LEU A 104 1.98 7.13 8.04
C LEU A 104 2.27 5.69 7.59
N GLY A 105 3.53 5.27 7.57
CA GLY A 105 3.96 3.92 7.19
C GLY A 105 3.22 2.79 7.92
N PRO A 106 2.93 2.89 9.23
CA PRO A 106 2.17 1.89 9.98
C PRO A 106 0.80 1.55 9.36
N LEU A 107 0.15 2.50 8.70
CA LEU A 107 -1.14 2.28 8.03
C LEU A 107 -1.04 1.25 6.91
N ASN A 108 0.05 1.30 6.15
CA ASN A 108 0.29 0.35 5.07
C ASN A 108 0.49 -1.06 5.61
N PHE A 109 1.23 -1.22 6.71
CA PHE A 109 1.44 -2.52 7.34
C PHE A 109 0.14 -3.13 7.87
N LEU A 110 -0.71 -2.33 8.51
CA LEU A 110 -2.04 -2.76 8.97
C LEU A 110 -2.91 -3.24 7.81
N TYR A 111 -2.94 -2.46 6.73
CA TYR A 111 -3.64 -2.83 5.51
C TYR A 111 -3.14 -4.17 4.92
N LEU A 112 -1.82 -4.32 4.76
CA LEU A 112 -1.20 -5.54 4.22
C LEU A 112 -1.45 -6.76 5.12
N GLY A 113 -1.33 -6.59 6.44
CA GLY A 113 -1.60 -7.63 7.42
C GLY A 113 -3.06 -8.11 7.35
N LEU A 114 -4.01 -7.19 7.24
CA LEU A 114 -5.41 -7.55 7.06
C LEU A 114 -5.65 -8.23 5.70
N ALA A 115 -5.04 -7.73 4.62
CA ALA A 115 -5.22 -8.26 3.27
C ALA A 115 -4.85 -9.76 3.17
N LEU A 116 -3.79 -10.18 3.86
CA LEU A 116 -3.34 -11.58 3.91
C LEU A 116 -4.42 -12.51 4.46
N GLN A 117 -5.14 -12.09 5.50
CA GLN A 117 -6.14 -12.92 6.18
C GLN A 117 -7.57 -12.70 5.63
N ALA A 118 -7.88 -11.50 5.14
CA ALA A 118 -9.22 -11.13 4.72
C ALA A 118 -9.69 -11.97 3.53
N ILE A 119 -8.84 -12.19 2.52
CA ILE A 119 -9.20 -12.94 1.31
C ILE A 119 -9.67 -14.37 1.65
N PRO A 120 -8.90 -15.22 2.36
CA PRO A 120 -9.34 -16.57 2.69
C PRO A 120 -10.56 -16.58 3.64
N ILE A 121 -10.67 -15.62 4.56
CA ILE A 121 -11.86 -15.48 5.42
C ILE A 121 -13.11 -15.21 4.58
N LEU A 122 -13.02 -14.32 3.60
CA LEU A 122 -14.14 -14.00 2.70
C LEU A 122 -14.52 -15.16 1.80
N ILE A 123 -13.55 -15.94 1.32
CA ILE A 123 -13.82 -17.19 0.57
C ILE A 123 -14.61 -18.17 1.46
N ARG A 124 -14.14 -18.41 2.70
CA ARG A 124 -14.83 -19.30 3.65
C ARG A 124 -16.23 -18.79 4.00
N ARG A 125 -16.37 -17.49 4.27
CA ARG A 125 -17.66 -16.86 4.62
C ARG A 125 -18.65 -16.91 3.46
N THR A 126 -18.18 -16.77 2.23
CA THR A 126 -19.02 -16.92 1.02
C THR A 126 -19.54 -18.34 0.91
N LYS A 127 -18.72 -19.36 1.18
CA LYS A 127 -19.14 -20.77 1.16
C LYS A 127 -20.12 -21.12 2.29
N SER A 128 -19.93 -20.57 3.49
CA SER A 128 -20.74 -20.93 4.65
C SER A 128 -22.06 -20.16 4.77
N ALA A 129 -22.10 -18.90 4.32
CA ALA A 129 -23.21 -17.97 4.58
C ALA A 129 -23.61 -17.13 3.35
N GLY A 130 -23.04 -17.42 2.18
CA GLY A 130 -23.35 -16.74 0.92
C GLY A 130 -22.62 -15.41 0.69
N SER A 131 -22.73 -14.93 -0.56
CA SER A 131 -22.10 -13.67 -1.01
C SER A 131 -22.55 -12.43 -0.23
N PRO A 132 -23.83 -12.25 0.16
CA PRO A 132 -24.26 -11.11 0.97
C PRO A 132 -23.58 -11.04 2.35
N ALA A 133 -23.41 -12.19 3.02
CA ALA A 133 -22.77 -12.24 4.34
C ALA A 133 -21.26 -11.92 4.26
N ALA A 134 -20.57 -12.39 3.22
CA ALA A 134 -19.18 -12.02 2.97
C ALA A 134 -19.04 -10.53 2.63
N PHE A 135 -19.97 -9.97 1.85
CA PHE A 135 -19.99 -8.54 1.54
C PHE A 135 -20.24 -7.67 2.78
N ALA A 136 -21.13 -8.09 3.69
CA ALA A 136 -21.32 -7.41 4.97
C ALA A 136 -20.05 -7.43 5.83
N LEU A 137 -19.37 -8.58 5.92
CA LEU A 137 -18.08 -8.69 6.62
C LEU A 137 -17.00 -7.78 6.01
N ALA A 138 -16.95 -7.69 4.67
CA ALA A 138 -16.03 -6.79 3.98
C ALA A 138 -16.28 -5.32 4.33
N LYS A 139 -17.54 -4.88 4.49
CA LYS A 139 -17.86 -3.52 4.98
C LYS A 139 -17.33 -3.28 6.39
N VAL A 140 -17.48 -4.26 7.28
CA VAL A 140 -16.94 -4.19 8.65
C VAL A 140 -15.41 -4.08 8.64
N MET A 141 -14.73 -4.87 7.80
CA MET A 141 -13.28 -4.81 7.62
C MET A 141 -12.82 -3.42 7.13
N SER A 142 -13.48 -2.84 6.14
CA SER A 142 -13.20 -1.48 5.68
C SER A 142 -13.43 -0.44 6.78
N LEU A 143 -14.56 -0.51 7.50
CA LEU A 143 -14.87 0.40 8.59
C LEU A 143 -13.82 0.32 9.71
N ALA A 144 -13.42 -0.88 10.10
CA ALA A 144 -12.38 -1.08 11.11
C ALA A 144 -11.04 -0.46 10.66
N LEU A 145 -10.63 -0.67 9.41
CA LEU A 145 -9.44 -0.02 8.87
C LEU A 145 -9.57 1.50 8.84
N MET A 146 -10.73 2.05 8.47
CA MET A 146 -10.97 3.49 8.45
C MET A 146 -10.83 4.11 9.83
N VAL A 147 -11.38 3.47 10.87
CA VAL A 147 -11.26 3.92 12.27
C VAL A 147 -9.80 3.90 12.70
N VAL A 148 -9.06 2.82 12.43
CA VAL A 148 -7.65 2.71 12.80
C VAL A 148 -6.80 3.72 12.03
N HIS A 149 -7.04 3.89 10.73
CA HIS A 149 -6.33 4.85 9.90
C HIS A 149 -6.59 6.28 10.37
N GLY A 150 -7.85 6.64 10.59
CA GLY A 150 -8.23 7.95 11.11
C GLY A 150 -7.60 8.23 12.48
N GLY A 151 -7.68 7.27 13.40
CA GLY A 151 -7.06 7.39 14.73
C GLY A 151 -5.56 7.62 14.67
N TRP A 152 -4.83 6.87 13.82
CA TRP A 152 -3.39 7.06 13.65
C TRP A 152 -3.03 8.39 12.98
N VAL A 153 -3.76 8.79 11.93
CA VAL A 153 -3.56 10.09 11.27
C VAL A 153 -3.74 11.23 12.28
N MET A 154 -4.79 11.17 13.11
CA MET A 154 -5.02 12.15 14.16
C MET A 154 -3.91 12.12 15.22
N ALA A 155 -3.46 10.93 15.63
CA ALA A 155 -2.35 10.80 16.57
C ALA A 155 -1.06 11.46 16.03
N VAL A 156 -0.74 11.25 14.75
CA VAL A 156 0.42 11.87 14.08
C VAL A 156 0.24 13.38 13.94
N PHE A 157 -0.95 13.84 13.55
CA PHE A 157 -1.24 15.25 13.39
C PHE A 157 -1.13 16.04 14.70
N LEU A 158 -1.49 15.41 15.83
CA LEU A 158 -1.42 16.01 17.16
C LEU A 158 -0.02 15.96 17.79
N ILE A 159 0.99 15.43 17.09
CA ILE A 159 2.38 15.44 17.58
C ILE A 159 2.85 16.90 17.70
N PRO A 160 3.33 17.34 18.87
CA PRO A 160 3.85 18.69 19.05
C PRO A 160 5.07 18.97 18.19
N ALA A 161 5.22 20.20 17.71
CA ALA A 161 6.31 20.63 16.82
C ALA A 161 7.70 20.23 17.36
N ARG A 162 7.97 20.39 18.66
CA ARG A 162 9.25 20.00 19.28
C ARG A 162 9.57 18.51 19.13
N THR A 163 8.58 17.64 19.25
CA THR A 163 8.77 16.19 19.10
C THR A 163 8.93 15.84 17.64
N GLY A 164 8.12 16.44 16.77
CA GLY A 164 8.19 16.23 15.33
C GLY A 164 9.52 16.69 14.71
N GLU A 165 10.03 17.86 15.10
CA GLU A 165 11.35 18.36 14.69
C GLU A 165 12.50 17.48 15.18
N ARG A 166 12.38 16.84 16.35
CA ARG A 166 13.36 15.83 16.80
C ARG A 166 13.35 14.58 15.94
N LEU A 167 12.20 14.21 15.38
CA LEU A 167 12.03 13.00 14.57
C LEU A 167 12.43 13.20 13.10
N LEU A 168 11.97 14.31 12.50
CA LEU A 168 12.11 14.59 11.06
C LEU A 168 13.05 15.78 10.75
N GLY A 169 13.55 16.47 11.77
CA GLY A 169 14.42 17.63 11.58
C GLY A 169 13.70 18.75 10.80
N PRO A 170 14.41 19.44 9.88
CA PRO A 170 13.86 20.51 9.06
C PRO A 170 12.67 20.11 8.18
N SER A 171 12.49 18.81 7.91
CA SER A 171 11.38 18.32 7.09
C SER A 171 10.06 18.21 7.87
N TRP A 172 10.07 18.41 9.20
CA TRP A 172 8.86 18.29 10.01
C TRP A 172 7.73 19.21 9.56
N ALA A 173 7.99 20.50 9.38
CA ALA A 173 6.94 21.47 9.02
C ALA A 173 6.24 21.06 7.71
N THR A 174 7.02 20.78 6.67
CA THR A 174 6.47 20.32 5.39
C THR A 174 5.78 18.96 5.51
N ALA A 175 6.30 18.03 6.32
CA ALA A 175 5.63 16.74 6.54
C ALA A 175 4.28 16.92 7.24
N HIS A 176 4.23 17.73 8.29
CA HIS A 176 3.04 18.01 9.11
C HIS A 176 1.91 18.60 8.28
N ASP A 177 2.21 19.58 7.41
CA ASP A 177 1.24 20.19 6.48
C ASP A 177 0.61 19.16 5.52
N LEU A 178 1.31 18.06 5.23
CA LEU A 178 0.87 17.01 4.31
C LEU A 178 0.16 15.85 5.02
N VAL A 179 0.24 15.73 6.35
CA VAL A 179 -0.29 14.59 7.12
C VAL A 179 -1.77 14.39 6.85
N LEU A 180 -2.58 15.45 6.90
CA LEU A 180 -4.03 15.33 6.72
C LEU A 180 -4.39 14.93 5.29
N TRP A 181 -3.73 15.48 4.28
CA TRP A 181 -3.98 15.15 2.87
C TRP A 181 -3.54 13.72 2.54
N LEU A 182 -2.36 13.29 2.99
CA LEU A 182 -1.93 11.90 2.84
C LEU A 182 -2.81 10.96 3.66
N GLY A 183 -3.24 11.39 4.85
CA GLY A 183 -4.18 10.67 5.70
C GLY A 183 -5.50 10.42 4.98
N LEU A 184 -6.01 11.39 4.24
CA LEU A 184 -7.23 11.26 3.43
C LEU A 184 -7.06 10.23 2.29
N TYR A 185 -5.88 10.18 1.67
CA TYR A 185 -5.54 9.12 0.71
C TYR A 185 -5.53 7.71 1.36
N TYR A 186 -4.92 7.58 2.55
CA TYR A 186 -4.95 6.32 3.30
C TYR A 186 -6.34 5.95 3.79
N PHE A 187 -7.18 6.94 4.09
CA PHE A 187 -8.57 6.75 4.45
C PHE A 187 -9.38 6.22 3.26
N ALA A 188 -9.20 6.77 2.06
CA ALA A 188 -9.81 6.26 0.84
C ALA A 188 -9.37 4.82 0.52
N THR A 189 -8.10 4.51 0.77
CA THR A 189 -7.54 3.16 0.64
C THR A 189 -8.20 2.18 1.63
N ALA A 190 -8.35 2.57 2.90
CA ALA A 190 -9.08 1.80 3.90
C ALA A 190 -10.56 1.61 3.55
N ALA A 191 -11.23 2.67 3.11
CA ALA A 191 -12.62 2.63 2.68
C ALA A 191 -12.85 1.65 1.53
N SER A 192 -11.91 1.54 0.60
CA SER A 192 -11.97 0.64 -0.55
C SER A 192 -11.46 -0.78 -0.28
N ALA A 193 -10.82 -1.04 0.87
CA ALA A 193 -10.09 -2.27 1.15
C ALA A 193 -10.99 -3.52 1.09
N GLY A 194 -12.12 -3.52 1.80
CA GLY A 194 -13.08 -4.62 1.81
C GLY A 194 -13.63 -4.96 0.43
N ALA A 195 -13.98 -3.95 -0.37
CA ALA A 195 -14.42 -4.15 -1.75
C ALA A 195 -13.35 -4.84 -2.60
N LEU A 196 -12.09 -4.42 -2.49
CA LEU A 196 -10.97 -5.07 -3.16
C LEU A 196 -10.78 -6.52 -2.69
N PHE A 197 -10.91 -6.78 -1.38
CA PHE A 197 -10.80 -8.14 -0.85
C PHE A 197 -11.91 -9.06 -1.38
N VAL A 198 -13.13 -8.54 -1.54
CA VAL A 198 -14.24 -9.27 -2.18
C VAL A 198 -13.91 -9.60 -3.63
N LEU A 199 -13.42 -8.63 -4.42
CA LEU A 199 -13.02 -8.88 -5.81
C LEU A 199 -11.91 -9.93 -5.91
N ARG A 200 -10.92 -9.89 -5.02
CA ARG A 200 -9.86 -10.90 -4.95
C ARG A 200 -10.38 -12.27 -4.53
N SER A 201 -11.30 -12.35 -3.56
CA SER A 201 -11.93 -13.62 -3.16
C SER A 201 -12.75 -14.28 -4.29
N ARG A 202 -13.23 -13.48 -5.25
CA ARG A 202 -13.96 -13.93 -6.44
C ARG A 202 -13.05 -14.22 -7.64
N GLY A 203 -11.75 -13.90 -7.55
CA GLY A 203 -10.82 -13.99 -8.67
C GLY A 203 -11.08 -12.97 -9.80
N ASP A 204 -11.82 -11.89 -9.54
CA ASP A 204 -12.12 -10.85 -10.56
C ASP A 204 -10.93 -9.90 -10.75
N ALA A 205 -9.83 -10.44 -11.28
CA ALA A 205 -8.60 -9.71 -11.52
C ALA A 205 -8.77 -8.61 -12.59
N LEU A 206 -9.61 -8.82 -13.60
CA LEU A 206 -9.84 -7.84 -14.67
C LEU A 206 -10.69 -6.66 -14.17
N GLY A 207 -11.73 -6.92 -13.37
CA GLY A 207 -12.54 -5.90 -12.73
C GLY A 207 -11.72 -5.02 -11.79
N SER A 208 -10.88 -5.64 -10.96
CA SER A 208 -9.93 -4.95 -10.09
C SER A 208 -8.96 -4.06 -10.88
N LEU A 209 -8.34 -4.63 -11.92
CA LEU A 209 -7.39 -3.92 -12.78
C LEU A 209 -8.04 -2.71 -13.47
N ARG A 210 -9.25 -2.84 -14.02
CA ARG A 210 -9.96 -1.72 -14.69
C ARG A 210 -10.18 -0.54 -13.76
N ILE A 211 -10.66 -0.79 -12.54
CA ILE A 211 -10.87 0.28 -11.55
C ILE A 211 -9.53 0.87 -11.12
N ARG A 212 -8.51 0.02 -10.92
CA ARG A 212 -7.17 0.48 -10.56
C ARG A 212 -6.55 1.37 -11.62
N SER A 213 -6.63 0.99 -12.91
CA SER A 213 -6.11 1.79 -14.01
C SER A 213 -6.80 3.14 -14.12
N PHE A 214 -8.13 3.16 -13.98
CA PHE A 214 -8.90 4.40 -13.96
C PHE A 214 -8.52 5.28 -12.77
N ALA A 215 -8.43 4.71 -11.57
CA ALA A 215 -8.03 5.42 -10.37
C ALA A 215 -6.61 5.97 -10.48
N ALA A 216 -5.66 5.20 -11.01
CA ALA A 216 -4.28 5.65 -11.21
C ALA A 216 -4.22 6.86 -12.14
N LEU A 217 -4.96 6.84 -13.26
CA LEU A 217 -5.03 7.98 -14.17
C LEU A 217 -5.58 9.23 -13.46
N LEU A 218 -6.70 9.09 -12.75
CA LEU A 218 -7.32 10.20 -12.03
C LEU A 218 -6.42 10.74 -10.91
N MET A 219 -5.70 9.85 -10.22
CA MET A 219 -4.74 10.21 -9.19
C MET A 219 -3.55 10.96 -9.77
N TRP A 220 -2.98 10.50 -10.89
CA TRP A 220 -1.83 11.15 -11.51
C TRP A 220 -2.21 12.51 -12.10
N THR A 221 -3.37 12.62 -12.76
CA THR A 221 -3.83 13.92 -13.29
C THR A 221 -4.17 14.89 -12.17
N GLY A 222 -4.92 14.47 -11.15
CA GLY A 222 -5.25 15.29 -9.99
C GLY A 222 -4.00 15.72 -9.23
N MET A 223 -3.04 14.82 -9.05
CA MET A 223 -1.76 15.11 -8.42
C MET A 223 -0.92 16.11 -9.21
N LEU A 224 -0.73 15.89 -10.51
CA LEU A 224 0.05 16.80 -11.35
C LEU A 224 -0.59 18.20 -11.40
N PHE A 225 -1.90 18.25 -11.62
CA PHE A 225 -2.64 19.51 -11.66
C PHE A 225 -2.57 20.23 -10.32
N GLY A 226 -2.89 19.55 -9.22
CA GLY A 226 -2.83 20.13 -7.89
C GLY A 226 -1.41 20.61 -7.52
N MET A 227 -0.39 19.85 -7.92
CA MET A 227 1.01 20.20 -7.69
C MET A 227 1.44 21.47 -8.41
N MET A 228 1.04 21.62 -9.67
CA MET A 228 1.36 22.80 -10.47
C MET A 228 0.65 24.06 -9.96
N MET A 229 -0.55 23.91 -9.40
CA MET A 229 -1.37 25.04 -8.95
C MET A 229 -1.14 25.44 -7.49
N PHE A 230 -0.90 24.47 -6.60
CA PHE A 230 -0.86 24.69 -5.15
C PHE A 230 0.32 23.99 -4.46
N GLY A 231 1.37 23.64 -5.20
CA GLY A 231 2.58 23.01 -4.65
C GLY A 231 2.36 21.61 -4.07
N ALA A 232 3.23 21.18 -3.16
CA ALA A 232 3.22 19.81 -2.62
C ALA A 232 1.86 19.42 -2.01
N ALA A 233 1.28 20.33 -1.21
CA ALA A 233 -0.03 20.13 -0.60
C ALA A 233 -1.13 19.93 -1.64
N GLY A 234 -1.12 20.74 -2.72
CA GLY A 234 -2.03 20.57 -3.85
C GLY A 234 -1.90 19.20 -4.52
N GLY A 235 -0.67 18.74 -4.73
CA GLY A 235 -0.42 17.44 -5.37
C GLY A 235 -0.96 16.28 -4.54
N VAL A 236 -0.70 16.28 -3.23
CA VAL A 236 -1.23 15.27 -2.32
C VAL A 236 -2.75 15.37 -2.21
N ALA A 237 -3.31 16.59 -2.12
CA ALA A 237 -4.75 16.80 -2.05
C ALA A 237 -5.44 16.27 -3.31
N GLY A 238 -4.91 16.57 -4.50
CA GLY A 238 -5.43 16.05 -5.77
C GLY A 238 -5.40 14.53 -5.85
N MET A 239 -4.31 13.89 -5.39
CA MET A 239 -4.21 12.43 -5.28
C MET A 239 -5.26 11.86 -4.30
N ALA A 240 -5.45 12.49 -3.15
CA ALA A 240 -6.39 12.04 -2.13
C ALA A 240 -7.85 12.15 -2.59
N LEU A 241 -8.23 13.29 -3.18
CA LEU A 241 -9.56 13.53 -3.72
C LEU A 241 -9.88 12.58 -4.89
N ALA A 242 -8.91 12.34 -5.77
CA ALA A 242 -9.04 11.33 -6.83
C ALA A 242 -9.23 9.92 -6.26
N SER A 243 -8.53 9.56 -5.18
CA SER A 243 -8.69 8.26 -4.54
C SER A 243 -10.07 8.12 -3.88
N LEU A 244 -10.54 9.16 -3.19
CA LEU A 244 -11.88 9.19 -2.58
C LEU A 244 -13.00 9.04 -3.61
N SER A 245 -12.92 9.77 -4.72
CA SER A 245 -13.94 9.70 -5.78
C SER A 245 -14.04 8.32 -6.43
N CYS A 246 -12.99 7.49 -6.31
CA CYS A 246 -12.99 6.10 -6.79
C CYS A 246 -13.61 5.10 -5.80
N VAL A 247 -13.82 5.46 -4.52
CA VAL A 247 -14.37 4.56 -3.49
C VAL A 247 -15.72 3.95 -3.93
N PRO A 248 -16.70 4.72 -4.46
CA PRO A 248 -17.97 4.16 -4.91
C PRO A 248 -17.82 3.15 -6.06
N LEU A 249 -16.82 3.33 -6.94
CA LEU A 249 -16.58 2.42 -8.06
C LEU A 249 -16.15 1.04 -7.57
N TRP A 250 -15.30 0.98 -6.54
CA TRP A 250 -14.90 -0.27 -5.89
C TRP A 250 -16.11 -1.01 -5.31
N TRP A 251 -16.94 -0.32 -4.53
CA TRP A 251 -18.12 -0.93 -3.90
C TRP A 251 -19.18 -1.35 -4.91
N ARG A 252 -19.42 -0.56 -5.96
CA ARG A 252 -20.34 -0.91 -7.05
C ARG A 252 -19.91 -2.17 -7.79
N LYS A 253 -18.61 -2.40 -7.96
CA LYS A 253 -18.08 -3.58 -8.64
C LYS A 253 -18.05 -4.81 -7.71
N ALA A 254 -17.84 -4.60 -6.42
CA ALA A 254 -17.82 -5.66 -5.41
C ALA A 254 -19.22 -6.12 -4.96
N SER A 255 -20.27 -5.36 -5.26
CA SER A 255 -21.64 -5.71 -4.88
C SER A 255 -22.00 -7.13 -5.36
N PRO A 256 -22.82 -7.88 -4.61
CA PRO A 256 -23.38 -9.13 -5.11
C PRO A 256 -24.23 -8.83 -6.34
N SER A 257 -24.07 -9.61 -7.41
CA SER A 257 -25.05 -9.61 -8.49
C SER A 257 -26.39 -10.06 -7.93
N VAL A 258 -27.42 -9.22 -8.09
CA VAL A 258 -28.81 -9.65 -7.85
C VAL A 258 -29.08 -10.72 -8.88
N VAL A 259 -29.05 -11.98 -8.47
CA VAL A 259 -29.61 -13.05 -9.28
C VAL A 259 -31.11 -12.80 -9.26
N THR A 260 -31.63 -12.13 -10.28
CA THR A 260 -33.03 -12.27 -10.64
C THR A 260 -33.22 -13.75 -10.95
N ALA A 261 -33.81 -14.48 -10.02
CA ALA A 261 -34.31 -15.81 -10.29
C ALA A 261 -35.33 -15.67 -11.43
N GLN A 262 -35.00 -16.22 -12.59
CA GLN A 262 -35.97 -16.62 -13.60
C GLN A 262 -36.15 -18.12 -13.48
#